data_AF-A0AAU9JUB7-F1
#
_entry.id   AF-A0AAU9JUB7-F1
#
_cell.length_a   1.000
_cell.length_b   1.000
_cell.length_c   1.000
_cell.angle_alpha   90.00
_cell.angle_beta   90.00
_cell.angle_gamma   90.00
#
_symmetry.space_group_name_H-M   'P 1'
#
loop_
_entity.id
_entity.type
_entity.pdbx_description
1 polymer ?
#
loop_
_entity_poly.entity_id
_entity_poly.type
_entity_poly.pdbx_seq_one_letter_code
_entity_poly.pdbx_strand_id
1 'polypeptide(L)'
;MRHRDLYETMMKRDISSDTLLMLKAMYKECSSKIIMDEHLSKPIRICKGVRQGGSSSPICFNFVPNELAWRINEINIGISIGDAQQKD
;
A
#
# COMPACT_ATOMS: atom_id res chain seq x y z
N MET A 1 2.37 -5.17 5.20
CA MET A 1 0.97 -5.15 4.73
C MET A 1 0.66 -6.46 3.99
N ARG A 2 -0.36 -7.23 4.40
CA ARG A 2 -0.83 -8.38 3.59
C ARG A 2 -1.71 -7.84 2.47
N HIS A 3 -1.76 -8.51 1.32
CA HIS A 3 -2.63 -8.08 0.22
C HIS A 3 -4.12 -8.03 0.64
N ARG A 4 -4.54 -8.93 1.53
CA ARG A 4 -5.89 -8.91 2.13
C ARG A 4 -6.20 -7.59 2.83
N ASP A 5 -5.26 -7.09 3.65
CA ASP A 5 -5.45 -5.85 4.40
C ASP A 5 -5.64 -4.65 3.43
N LEU A 6 -4.87 -4.63 2.34
CA LEU A 6 -5.00 -3.62 1.29
C LEU A 6 -6.39 -3.64 0.63
N TYR A 7 -6.88 -4.82 0.23
CA TYR A 7 -8.18 -4.95 -0.42
C TYR A 7 -9.33 -4.58 0.52
N GLU A 8 -9.25 -4.95 1.80
CA GLU A 8 -10.22 -4.56 2.81
C GLU A 8 -10.25 -3.04 2.99
N THR A 9 -9.10 -2.37 3.03
CA THR A 9 -9.04 -0.90 3.09
C THR A 9 -9.63 -0.25 1.83
N MET A 10 -9.37 -0.78 0.64
CA MET A 10 -9.93 -0.25 -0.60
C MET A 10 -11.46 -0.43 -0.69
N MET A 11 -11.99 -1.57 -0.23
CA MET A 11 -13.44 -1.81 -0.17
C MET A 11 -14.15 -0.81 0.76
N LYS A 12 -13.52 -0.40 1.87
CA LYS A 12 -14.06 0.62 2.78
C LYS A 12 -14.10 2.02 2.17
N ARG A 13 -13.42 2.25 1.05
CA ARG A 13 -13.30 3.55 0.37
C ARG A 13 -14.00 3.54 -1.00
N ASP A 14 -14.99 2.66 -1.16
CA ASP A 14 -15.85 2.55 -2.36
C ASP A 14 -15.08 2.35 -3.68
N ILE A 15 -13.92 1.69 -3.63
CA ILE A 15 -13.22 1.29 -4.84
C ILE A 15 -13.99 0.18 -5.55
N SER A 16 -14.18 0.34 -6.86
CA SER A 16 -14.98 -0.60 -7.67
C SER A 16 -14.46 -2.03 -7.58
N SER A 17 -15.40 -2.99 -7.59
CA SER A 17 -15.12 -4.43 -7.59
C SER A 17 -14.20 -4.85 -8.72
N ASP A 18 -14.35 -4.24 -9.89
CA ASP A 18 -13.58 -4.56 -11.09
C ASP A 18 -12.11 -4.14 -10.93
N THR A 19 -11.87 -2.96 -10.34
CA THR A 19 -10.52 -2.50 -9.99
C THR A 19 -9.87 -3.45 -8.99
N LEU A 20 -10.62 -3.89 -7.97
CA LEU A 20 -10.13 -4.84 -6.98
C LEU A 20 -9.82 -6.20 -7.60
N LEU A 21 -10.63 -6.67 -8.55
CA LEU A 21 -10.39 -7.92 -9.25
C LEU A 21 -9.10 -7.85 -10.09
N MET A 22 -8.90 -6.74 -10.81
CA MET A 22 -7.68 -6.51 -11.57
C MET A 22 -6.44 -6.46 -10.67
N LEU A 23 -6.50 -5.75 -9.54
CA LEU A 23 -5.39 -5.71 -8.58
C LEU A 23 -5.11 -7.09 -7.97
N LYS A 24 -6.15 -7.87 -7.63
CA LYS A 24 -5.98 -9.25 -7.17
C LYS A 24 -5.26 -10.11 -8.20
N ALA A 25 -5.61 -9.97 -9.47
CA ALA A 25 -4.93 -10.69 -10.56
C ALA A 25 -3.44 -10.28 -10.66
N MET A 26 -3.13 -8.98 -10.59
CA MET A 26 -1.75 -8.48 -10.61
C MET A 26 -0.88 -9.03 -9.47
N TYR A 27 -1.46 -9.23 -8.28
CA TYR A 27 -0.74 -9.69 -7.10
C TYR A 27 -0.79 -11.21 -6.86
N LYS A 28 -1.60 -11.97 -7.62
CA LYS A 28 -1.82 -13.42 -7.41
C LYS A 28 -0.54 -14.25 -7.53
N GLU A 29 0.26 -13.96 -8.56
CA GLU A 29 1.50 -14.69 -8.88
C GLU A 29 2.72 -13.77 -8.94
N CYS A 30 2.73 -12.73 -8.10
CA CYS A 30 3.85 -11.80 -8.06
C CYS A 30 5.11 -12.52 -7.56
N SER A 31 6.16 -12.51 -8.38
CA SER A 31 7.50 -12.97 -8.03
C SER A 31 8.55 -11.96 -8.47
N SER A 32 9.71 -12.03 -7.83
CA SER A 32 10.88 -11.22 -8.12
C SER A 32 12.10 -12.11 -8.30
N LYS A 33 13.08 -11.62 -9.05
CA LYS A 33 14.41 -12.22 -9.13
C LYS A 33 15.43 -11.15 -8.78
N ILE A 34 16.53 -11.56 -8.18
CA ILE A 34 17.63 -10.69 -7.81
C ILE A 34 18.79 -11.04 -8.73
N ILE A 35 19.45 -10.01 -9.28
CA ILE A 35 20.73 -10.17 -9.97
C ILE A 35 21.81 -9.76 -8.97
N MET A 36 22.76 -10.64 -8.72
CA MET A 36 23.91 -10.39 -7.85
C MET A 36 25.14 -11.02 -8.50
N ASP A 37 26.22 -10.25 -8.67
CA ASP A 37 27.45 -10.69 -9.34
C ASP A 37 27.18 -11.38 -10.69
N GLU A 38 26.33 -10.78 -11.53
CA GLU A 38 25.89 -11.31 -12.83
C GLU A 38 25.07 -12.62 -12.78
N HIS A 39 24.82 -13.16 -11.58
CA HIS A 39 24.01 -14.36 -11.39
C HIS A 39 22.56 -14.01 -11.04
N LEU A 40 21.62 -14.61 -11.78
CA LEU A 40 20.18 -14.46 -11.54
C LEU A 40 19.69 -15.48 -10.51
N SER A 41 19.01 -15.02 -9.46
CA SER A 41 18.43 -15.89 -8.44
C SER A 41 17.28 -16.74 -8.98
N LYS A 42 16.94 -17.80 -8.23
CA LYS A 42 15.63 -18.45 -8.37
C LYS A 42 14.50 -17.43 -8.10
N PRO A 43 13.31 -17.58 -8.72
CA PRO A 43 12.17 -16.72 -8.43
C PRO A 43 11.80 -16.74 -6.93
N ILE A 44 11.67 -15.56 -6.35
CA ILE A 44 11.21 -15.34 -4.98
C ILE A 44 9.76 -14.92 -5.06
N ARG A 45 8.85 -15.69 -4.45
CA ARG A 45 7.43 -15.34 -4.39
C ARG A 45 7.23 -14.15 -3.44
N ILE A 46 6.52 -13.12 -3.92
CA ILE A 46 6.18 -11.94 -3.13
C ILE A 46 4.79 -12.13 -2.52
N CYS A 47 4.75 -12.37 -1.21
CA CYS A 47 3.51 -12.68 -0.49
C CYS A 47 2.90 -11.47 0.25
N LYS A 48 3.63 -10.35 0.33
CA LYS A 48 3.27 -9.16 1.12
C LYS A 48 3.78 -7.89 0.46
N GLY A 49 3.15 -6.78 0.81
CA GLY A 49 3.52 -5.43 0.36
C GLY A 49 2.90 -5.05 -0.98
N VAL A 50 3.47 -4.01 -1.59
CA VAL A 50 3.21 -3.63 -2.99
C VAL A 50 4.50 -3.81 -3.78
N ARG A 51 4.42 -3.95 -5.10
CA ARG A 51 5.61 -4.16 -5.94
C ARG A 51 6.37 -2.85 -6.12
N GLN A 52 7.61 -2.77 -5.66
CA GLN A 52 8.44 -1.59 -5.94
C GLN A 52 8.67 -1.43 -7.46
N GLY A 53 8.59 -0.20 -7.95
CA GLY A 53 8.68 0.12 -9.38
C GLY A 53 7.42 -0.18 -10.20
N GLY A 54 6.36 -0.73 -9.61
CA GLY A 54 5.08 -0.90 -10.30
C GLY A 54 4.30 0.41 -10.39
N SER A 55 3.74 0.72 -11.56
CA SER A 55 3.01 1.98 -11.80
C SER A 55 1.82 2.21 -10.84
N SER A 56 1.10 1.14 -10.47
CA SER A 56 -0.03 1.20 -9.54
C SER A 56 0.37 1.18 -8.06
N SER A 57 1.64 0.90 -7.77
CA SER A 57 2.10 0.61 -6.41
C SER A 57 2.10 1.81 -5.48
N PRO A 58 2.44 3.05 -5.91
CA PRO A 58 2.29 4.24 -5.07
C PRO A 58 0.84 4.45 -4.60
N ILE A 59 -0.13 4.31 -5.51
CA ILE A 59 -1.55 4.45 -5.19
C ILE A 59 -1.98 3.37 -4.22
N CYS A 60 -1.64 2.09 -4.50
CA CYS A 60 -1.95 0.98 -3.61
C CYS A 60 -1.34 1.18 -2.21
N PHE A 61 -0.10 1.66 -2.14
CA PHE A 61 0.58 1.90 -0.87
C PHE A 61 -0.18 2.93 -0.05
N ASN A 62 -0.60 4.04 -0.65
CA ASN A 62 -1.22 5.17 0.05
C ASN A 62 -2.56 4.85 0.72
N PHE A 63 -3.29 3.81 0.31
CA PHE A 63 -4.54 3.43 0.99
C PHE A 63 -4.35 3.11 2.47
N VAL A 64 -3.27 2.43 2.83
CA VAL A 64 -3.04 1.98 4.22
C VAL A 64 -2.58 3.10 5.17
N PRO A 65 -1.55 3.92 4.87
CA PRO A 65 -1.20 5.04 5.73
C PRO A 65 -2.32 6.09 5.79
N ASN A 66 -3.10 6.30 4.71
CA ASN A 66 -4.25 7.20 4.76
C ASN A 66 -5.35 6.68 5.68
N GLU A 67 -5.61 5.37 5.68
CA GLU A 67 -6.53 4.74 6.62
C GLU A 67 -6.04 4.87 8.06
N LEU A 68 -4.74 4.68 8.30
CA LEU A 68 -4.15 4.88 9.62
C LEU A 68 -4.27 6.33 10.09
N ALA A 69 -3.93 7.29 9.23
CA ALA A 69 -4.02 8.72 9.53
C ALA A 69 -5.47 9.14 9.84
N TRP A 70 -6.43 8.62 9.07
CA TRP A 70 -7.85 8.87 9.32
C TRP A 70 -8.29 8.34 10.70
N ARG A 71 -7.91 7.10 11.05
CA ARG A 71 -8.23 6.53 12.38
C ARG A 71 -7.56 7.29 13.51
N ILE A 72 -6.32 7.74 13.35
CA ILE A 72 -5.63 8.56 14.36
C ILE A 72 -6.40 9.86 14.59
N ASN A 73 -6.85 10.52 13.53
CA ASN A 73 -7.67 11.73 13.63
C ASN A 73 -9.02 11.48 14.31
N GLU A 74 -9.69 10.36 14.05
CA GLU A 74 -10.97 10.03 14.69
C GLU A 74 -10.86 9.82 16.20
N ILE A 75 -9.80 9.13 16.65
CA ILE A 75 -9.64 8.83 18.08
C ILE A 75 -9.15 10.07 18.85
N ASN A 76 -8.75 11.13 18.14
CA ASN A 76 -8.19 12.36 18.70
C ASN A 76 -7.01 12.07 19.67
N ILE A 77 -6.27 11.00 19.39
CA ILE A 77 -5.07 10.60 20.14
C ILE A 77 -3.87 11.12 19.36
N GLY A 78 -3.24 12.16 19.89
CA GLY A 78 -2.05 12.74 19.32
C GLY A 78 -1.62 14.00 20.06
N ILE A 79 -0.49 14.53 19.64
CA ILE A 79 0.00 15.86 20.03
C ILE A 79 0.07 16.69 18.76
N SER A 80 -0.38 17.96 18.83
CA SER A 80 -0.19 18.89 17.72
C SER A 80 1.30 19.04 17.46
N ILE A 81 1.79 18.51 16.34
CA ILE A 81 3.15 18.78 15.88
C ILE A 81 3.10 20.11 15.11
N GLY A 82 3.31 21.19 15.85
CA GLY A 82 3.38 22.55 15.33
C GLY A 82 2.96 23.57 16.37
N ASP A 83 3.91 24.39 16.83
CA ASP A 83 3.57 25.68 17.42
C ASP A 83 2.99 26.57 16.32
N ALA A 84 1.95 27.31 16.67
CA ALA A 84 1.25 28.26 15.83
C ALA A 84 2.18 29.13 14.97
N GLN A 85 2.07 29.04 13.63
CA GLN A 85 2.36 30.12 12.66
C GLN A 85 1.55 29.82 11.39
N GLN A 86 0.79 30.72 10.76
CA GLN A 86 0.49 32.13 10.97
C GLN A 86 -0.85 32.39 10.27
N LYS A 87 -1.73 33.18 10.90
CA LYS A 87 -2.74 33.94 10.16
C LYS A 87 -2.01 34.93 9.26
N ASP A 88 -2.36 34.94 7.99
CA ASP A 88 -2.66 36.15 7.19
C ASP A 88 -3.75 35.80 6.18
#